data_AF-Q3AVP5-F1
#
_entry.id   AF-Q3AVP5-F1
#
_cell.length_a   1.000
_cell.length_b   1.000
_cell.length_c   1.000
_cell.angle_alpha   90.00
_cell.angle_beta   90.00
_cell.angle_gamma   90.00
#
_symmetry.space_group_name_H-M   'P 1'
#
loop_
_entity.id
_entity.type
_entity.pdbx_description
1 polymer ?
#
loop_
_entity_poly.entity_id
_entity_poly.type
_entity_poly.pdbx_seq_one_letter_code
_entity_poly.pdbx_strand_id
1 'polypeptide(L)'
;MQTKAVVTIHTIGEIDRFMADAGVMKRSSISADHCFAFERDFVGTWRCIPLCVRRKLDLMGLKLKLSHWLELSQDQRQELVNWSDAPDDLEQCREHLRLLTRSMADGMAKDLSPAVDAPWQQADSMPVEVTDAAQARGVRLTAAQWADLSELDRFCLCKLVRPGHDHHNLAAAFSEVLG
;
A
#
# COMPACT_ATOMS: atom_id res chain seq x y z
N MET A 1 -29.11 40.52 28.16
CA MET A 1 -27.85 40.55 27.38
C MET A 1 -27.37 39.12 27.22
N GLN A 2 -27.53 38.51 26.04
CA GLN A 2 -26.98 37.19 25.74
C GLN A 2 -25.72 37.36 24.91
N THR A 3 -24.60 36.82 25.42
CA THR A 3 -23.29 36.77 24.77
C THR A 3 -23.31 35.65 23.73
N LYS A 4 -23.21 35.97 22.44
CA LYS A 4 -23.02 34.97 21.40
C LYS A 4 -21.58 34.47 21.46
N ALA A 5 -21.38 33.18 21.72
CA ALA A 5 -20.12 32.51 21.46
C ALA A 5 -19.93 32.42 19.94
N VAL A 6 -18.88 33.07 19.43
CA VAL A 6 -18.46 32.92 18.04
C VAL A 6 -17.68 31.62 17.97
N VAL A 7 -18.27 30.59 17.34
CA VAL A 7 -17.55 29.36 16.99
C VAL A 7 -16.77 29.66 15.72
N THR A 8 -15.45 29.83 15.84
CA THR A 8 -14.56 29.97 14.69
C THR A 8 -14.50 28.63 13.96
N ILE A 9 -15.04 28.60 12.73
CA ILE A 9 -14.90 27.46 11.83
C ILE A 9 -13.54 27.61 11.15
N HIS A 10 -12.56 26.82 11.58
CA HIS A 10 -11.26 26.76 10.93
C HIS A 10 -11.37 25.95 9.63
N THR A 11 -10.82 26.49 8.54
CA THR A 11 -10.70 25.78 7.26
C THR A 11 -9.70 24.63 7.40
N ILE A 12 -9.87 23.58 6.59
CA ILE A 12 -9.02 22.37 6.61
C ILE A 12 -7.51 22.70 6.58
N GLY A 13 -7.12 23.75 5.83
CA GLY A 13 -5.72 24.19 5.75
C GLY A 13 -5.14 24.86 7.02
N GLU A 14 -5.97 25.34 7.95
CA GLU A 14 -5.49 25.88 9.23
C GLU A 14 -5.26 24.77 10.27
N ILE A 15 -6.01 23.67 10.18
CA ILE A 15 -5.84 22.48 11.03
C ILE A 15 -4.51 21.80 10.70
N ASP A 16 -4.17 21.67 9.42
CA ASP A 16 -2.88 21.09 8.99
C ASP A 16 -1.68 21.89 9.50
N ARG A 17 -1.80 23.23 9.52
CA ARG A 17 -0.76 24.11 10.05
C ARG A 17 -0.59 23.97 11.57
N PHE A 18 -1.69 23.75 12.29
CA PHE A 18 -1.67 23.54 13.74
C PHE A 18 -1.05 22.19 14.14
N MET A 19 -1.19 21.17 13.29
CA MET A 19 -0.59 19.84 13.51
C MET A 19 0.92 19.80 13.21
N ALA A 20 1.43 20.72 12.39
CA ALA A 20 2.85 20.80 12.04
C ALA A 20 3.75 21.33 13.18
N ASP A 21 3.22 22.19 14.07
CA ASP A 21 3.98 22.81 15.16
C ASP A 21 4.20 21.89 16.39
N ALA A 22 3.59 20.69 16.40
CA ALA A 22 3.60 19.78 17.55
C ALA A 22 4.68 18.66 17.49
N GLY A 23 5.78 18.84 16.74
CA GLY A 23 7.05 18.15 16.98
C GLY A 23 7.07 16.62 16.94
N VAL A 24 6.06 15.96 16.37
CA VAL A 24 6.07 14.54 16.03
C VAL A 24 5.68 14.46 14.56
N MET A 25 6.66 14.26 13.68
CA MET A 25 6.41 13.88 12.28
C MET A 25 5.78 12.49 12.26
N LYS A 26 4.50 12.41 12.60
CA LYS A 26 3.63 11.34 12.13
C LYS A 26 3.64 11.47 10.63
N ARG A 27 4.24 10.50 9.94
CA ARG A 27 4.02 10.33 8.50
C ARG A 27 2.52 10.15 8.32
N SER A 28 1.81 11.23 8.01
CA SER A 28 0.44 11.16 7.51
C SER A 28 0.54 10.55 6.11
N SER A 29 0.65 9.21 6.07
CA SER A 29 0.78 8.43 4.85
C SER A 29 -0.61 8.29 4.22
N ILE A 30 -1.04 9.31 3.49
CA ILE A 30 -2.31 9.25 2.75
C ILE A 30 -2.14 8.48 1.43
N SER A 31 -0.92 8.37 0.91
CA SER A 31 -0.63 7.58 -0.30
C SER A 31 0.54 6.64 -0.07
N ALA A 32 0.37 5.38 -0.48
CA ALA A 32 1.42 4.39 -0.53
C ALA A 32 1.97 4.30 -1.96
N ASP A 33 2.86 5.23 -2.31
CA ASP A 33 3.36 5.50 -3.66
C ASP A 33 4.85 5.19 -3.84
N HIS A 34 5.45 4.44 -2.91
CA HIS A 34 6.85 4.04 -2.99
C HIS A 34 7.00 2.54 -3.25
N CYS A 35 8.11 2.18 -3.90
CA CYS A 35 8.58 0.79 -3.96
C CYS A 35 9.56 0.56 -2.81
N PHE A 36 9.57 -0.64 -2.24
CA PHE A 36 10.53 -0.98 -1.20
C PHE A 36 11.94 -1.13 -1.80
N ALA A 37 12.97 -0.81 -1.02
CA ALA A 37 14.36 -0.94 -1.43
C ALA A 37 14.73 -2.40 -1.74
N PHE A 38 14.18 -3.38 -1.02
CA PHE A 38 14.37 -4.79 -1.34
C PHE A 38 13.71 -5.21 -2.68
N GLU A 39 12.77 -4.42 -3.22
CA GLU A 39 12.18 -4.68 -4.54
C GLU A 39 13.04 -4.16 -5.69
N ARG A 40 14.10 -3.38 -5.41
CA ARG A 40 14.89 -2.65 -6.42
C ARG A 40 15.48 -3.54 -7.51
N ASP A 41 15.86 -4.77 -7.18
CA ASP A 41 16.45 -5.69 -8.17
C ASP A 41 15.43 -6.12 -9.24
N PHE A 42 14.13 -6.11 -8.91
CA PHE A 42 13.04 -6.44 -9.84
C PHE A 42 12.32 -5.21 -10.38
N VAL A 43 12.17 -4.16 -9.58
CA VAL A 43 11.56 -2.87 -9.97
C VAL A 43 12.49 -2.09 -10.90
N GLY A 44 13.80 -2.14 -10.69
CA GLY A 44 14.79 -1.54 -11.59
C GLY A 44 14.78 -2.15 -13.00
N THR A 45 14.20 -3.35 -13.15
CA THR A 45 13.97 -3.99 -14.45
C THR A 45 12.48 -4.13 -14.79
N TRP A 46 11.58 -3.62 -13.94
CA TRP A 46 10.12 -3.70 -14.05
C TRP A 46 9.56 -5.10 -14.33
N ARG A 47 10.29 -6.15 -13.95
CA ARG A 47 9.94 -7.56 -14.27
C ARG A 47 8.82 -8.10 -13.39
N CYS A 48 8.43 -7.38 -12.35
CA CYS A 48 7.37 -7.73 -11.43
C CYS A 48 6.53 -6.51 -11.10
N ILE A 49 5.26 -6.74 -10.76
CA ILE A 49 4.38 -5.70 -10.21
C ILE A 49 4.87 -5.41 -8.77
N PRO A 50 5.20 -4.15 -8.41
CA PRO A 50 5.65 -3.79 -7.07
C PRO A 50 4.51 -3.90 -6.05
N LEU A 51 4.85 -4.09 -4.77
CA LEU A 51 3.90 -4.30 -3.69
C LEU A 51 2.93 -3.12 -3.51
N CYS A 52 3.38 -1.88 -3.70
CA CYS A 52 2.49 -0.71 -3.65
C CYS A 52 1.37 -0.79 -4.70
N VAL A 53 1.70 -1.13 -5.95
CA VAL A 53 0.70 -1.32 -7.01
C VAL A 53 -0.16 -2.54 -6.72
N ARG A 54 0.41 -3.66 -6.24
CA ARG A 54 -0.40 -4.83 -5.84
C ARG A 54 -1.41 -4.49 -4.75
N ARG A 55 -1.06 -3.64 -3.79
CA ARG A 55 -2.00 -3.17 -2.77
C ARG A 55 -3.13 -2.37 -3.40
N LYS A 56 -2.81 -1.42 -4.30
CA LYS A 56 -3.83 -0.65 -5.04
C LYS A 56 -4.78 -1.56 -5.81
N LEU A 57 -4.24 -2.55 -6.54
CA LEU A 57 -5.01 -3.58 -7.26
C LEU A 57 -5.97 -4.34 -6.33
N ASP A 58 -5.50 -4.74 -5.14
CA ASP A 58 -6.34 -5.42 -4.14
C ASP A 58 -7.44 -4.48 -3.58
N LEU A 59 -7.10 -3.22 -3.29
CA LEU A 59 -8.05 -2.23 -2.77
C LEU A 59 -9.15 -1.87 -3.77
N MET A 60 -8.81 -1.72 -5.05
CA MET A 60 -9.79 -1.42 -6.10
C MET A 60 -10.47 -2.67 -6.68
N GLY A 61 -10.07 -3.87 -6.26
CA GLY A 61 -10.66 -5.12 -6.75
C GLY A 61 -10.40 -5.36 -8.24
N LEU A 62 -9.14 -5.25 -8.68
CA LEU A 62 -8.78 -5.45 -10.08
C LEU A 62 -7.63 -6.46 -10.23
N LYS A 63 -7.86 -7.49 -11.06
CA LYS A 63 -6.84 -8.47 -11.44
C LYS A 63 -6.05 -7.99 -12.65
N LEU A 64 -4.84 -7.50 -12.40
CA LEU A 64 -3.83 -7.25 -13.43
C LEU A 64 -2.88 -8.46 -13.54
N LYS A 65 -2.78 -9.09 -14.72
CA LYS A 65 -1.82 -10.17 -14.97
C LYS A 65 -0.41 -9.60 -15.13
N LEU A 66 0.61 -10.43 -14.90
CA LEU A 66 1.99 -10.03 -15.16
C LEU A 66 2.23 -9.72 -16.65
N SER A 67 1.58 -10.43 -17.58
CA SER A 67 1.62 -10.11 -19.01
C SER A 67 1.11 -8.70 -19.31
N HIS A 68 -0.05 -8.31 -18.76
CA HIS A 68 -0.55 -6.94 -18.89
C HIS A 68 0.48 -5.92 -18.40
N TRP A 69 1.03 -6.15 -17.20
CA TRP A 69 2.06 -5.28 -16.63
C TRP A 69 3.29 -5.16 -17.52
N LEU A 70 3.76 -6.28 -18.09
CA LEU A 70 4.91 -6.32 -18.98
C LEU A 70 4.64 -5.69 -20.35
N GLU A 71 3.38 -5.57 -20.78
CA GLU A 71 2.99 -4.83 -21.97
C GLU A 71 2.87 -3.31 -21.75
N LEU A 72 2.64 -2.86 -20.51
CA LEU A 72 2.64 -1.42 -20.18
C LEU A 72 4.02 -0.78 -20.42
N SER A 73 4.03 0.48 -20.85
CA SER A 73 5.26 1.28 -20.93
C SER A 73 5.82 1.55 -19.53
N GLN A 74 7.10 1.92 -19.46
CA GLN A 74 7.71 2.32 -18.20
C GLN A 74 6.99 3.52 -17.55
N ASP A 75 6.58 4.51 -18.35
CA ASP A 75 5.86 5.69 -17.85
C ASP A 75 4.50 5.29 -17.28
N GLN A 76 3.76 4.39 -17.94
CA GLN A 76 2.49 3.87 -17.43
C GLN A 76 2.68 3.09 -16.11
N ARG A 77 3.76 2.31 -15.99
CA ARG A 77 4.07 1.61 -14.73
C ARG A 77 4.40 2.59 -13.60
N GLN A 78 5.16 3.65 -13.91
CA GLN A 78 5.50 4.68 -12.94
C GLN A 78 4.27 5.51 -12.53
N GLU A 79 3.37 5.81 -13.48
CA GLU A 79 2.09 6.46 -13.21
C GLU A 79 1.25 5.64 -12.21
N LEU A 80 1.20 4.32 -12.36
CA LEU A 80 0.50 3.43 -11.42
C LEU A 80 1.14 3.40 -10.03
N VAL A 81 2.47 3.53 -9.94
CA VAL A 81 3.17 3.64 -8.65
C VAL A 81 2.79 4.95 -7.96
N ASN A 82 2.78 6.05 -8.70
CA ASN A 82 2.48 7.39 -8.20
C ASN A 82 0.97 7.64 -7.98
N TRP A 83 0.11 6.72 -8.40
CA TRP A 83 -1.34 6.89 -8.30
C TRP A 83 -1.78 6.96 -6.84
N SER A 84 -2.66 7.92 -6.54
CA SER A 84 -3.21 8.13 -5.19
C SER A 84 -4.06 6.95 -4.72
N ASP A 85 -4.06 6.69 -3.41
CA ASP A 85 -4.88 5.65 -2.77
C ASP A 85 -6.27 6.14 -2.35
N ALA A 86 -6.63 7.41 -2.65
CA ALA A 86 -7.95 7.91 -2.32
C ALA A 86 -9.04 7.10 -3.05
N PRO A 87 -10.22 6.85 -2.43
CA PRO A 87 -11.25 6.00 -3.02
C PRO A 87 -11.65 6.38 -4.46
N ASP A 88 -11.85 7.67 -4.71
CA ASP A 88 -12.22 8.18 -6.05
C ASP A 88 -11.06 8.01 -7.06
N ASP A 89 -9.82 8.14 -6.61
CA ASP A 89 -8.64 7.95 -7.45
C ASP A 89 -8.43 6.47 -7.78
N LEU A 90 -8.70 5.56 -6.84
CA LEU A 90 -8.63 4.12 -7.08
C LEU A 90 -9.65 3.64 -8.11
N GLU A 91 -10.88 4.19 -8.10
CA GLU A 91 -11.87 3.87 -9.15
C GLU A 91 -11.44 4.43 -10.51
N GLN A 92 -10.86 5.63 -10.56
CA GLN A 92 -10.27 6.16 -11.80
C GLN A 92 -9.11 5.30 -12.31
N CYS A 93 -8.23 4.83 -11.41
CA CYS A 93 -7.12 3.93 -11.74
C CYS A 93 -7.64 2.61 -12.34
N ARG A 94 -8.70 2.07 -11.75
CA ARG A 94 -9.35 0.84 -12.22
C ARG A 94 -9.87 0.98 -13.64
N GLU A 95 -10.63 2.03 -13.93
CA GLU A 95 -11.15 2.28 -15.28
C GLU A 95 -10.03 2.57 -16.28
N HIS A 96 -9.00 3.30 -15.88
CA HIS A 96 -7.81 3.55 -16.68
C HIS A 96 -7.10 2.23 -17.07
N LEU A 97 -6.86 1.34 -16.11
CA LEU A 97 -6.25 0.03 -16.38
C LEU A 97 -7.12 -0.85 -17.29
N ARG A 98 -8.44 -0.83 -17.13
CA ARG A 98 -9.36 -1.54 -18.03
C ARG A 98 -9.25 -1.01 -19.46
N LEU A 99 -9.16 0.30 -19.63
CA LEU A 99 -8.97 0.91 -20.94
C LEU A 99 -7.64 0.49 -21.58
N LEU A 100 -6.53 0.60 -20.83
CA LEU A 100 -5.19 0.24 -21.32
C LEU A 100 -5.10 -1.23 -21.72
N THR A 101 -5.70 -2.12 -20.94
CA THR A 101 -5.60 -3.57 -21.16
C THR A 101 -6.58 -4.12 -22.17
N ARG A 102 -7.57 -3.34 -22.63
CA ARG A 102 -8.67 -3.83 -23.49
C ARG A 102 -8.19 -4.53 -24.76
N SER A 103 -7.13 -4.01 -25.39
CA SER A 103 -6.58 -4.52 -26.65
C SER A 103 -5.33 -5.40 -26.48
N MET A 104 -4.92 -5.69 -25.24
CA MET A 104 -3.75 -6.54 -24.99
C MET A 104 -4.05 -8.01 -25.32
N ALA A 105 -3.00 -8.80 -25.54
CA ALA A 105 -3.14 -10.19 -25.96
C ALA A 105 -3.96 -11.04 -24.97
N ASP A 106 -3.82 -10.77 -23.68
CA ASP A 106 -4.54 -11.43 -22.59
C ASP A 106 -5.93 -10.82 -22.28
N GLY A 107 -6.32 -9.81 -23.05
CA GLY A 107 -7.56 -9.05 -22.94
C GLY A 107 -7.60 -8.10 -21.75
N MET A 108 -8.77 -7.50 -21.55
CA MET A 108 -9.00 -6.55 -20.46
C MET A 108 -8.73 -7.17 -19.07
N ALA A 109 -8.13 -6.37 -18.17
CA ALA A 109 -8.02 -6.68 -16.75
C ALA A 109 -9.41 -7.00 -16.17
N LYS A 110 -9.45 -7.98 -15.26
CA LYS A 110 -10.70 -8.56 -14.76
C LYS A 110 -11.04 -8.03 -13.38
N ASP A 111 -12.31 -7.78 -13.13
CA ASP A 111 -12.79 -7.41 -11.82
C ASP A 111 -12.64 -8.55 -10.81
N LEU A 112 -12.37 -8.17 -9.57
CA LEU A 112 -12.37 -8.98 -8.36
C LEU A 112 -13.16 -8.25 -7.28
N SER A 113 -13.46 -8.94 -6.18
CA SER A 113 -13.93 -8.27 -4.98
C SER A 113 -12.82 -7.39 -4.41
N PRO A 114 -13.07 -6.09 -4.14
CA PRO A 114 -12.19 -5.25 -3.36
C PRO A 114 -11.82 -5.88 -2.01
N ALA A 115 -10.60 -5.67 -1.56
CA ALA A 115 -10.18 -6.08 -0.23
C ALA A 115 -10.87 -5.24 0.86
N VAL A 116 -11.67 -5.91 1.69
CA VAL A 116 -12.35 -5.33 2.85
C VAL A 116 -12.01 -6.19 4.07
N ASP A 117 -11.70 -5.54 5.19
CA ASP A 117 -11.29 -6.17 6.45
C ASP A 117 -10.16 -7.19 6.31
N ALA A 118 -9.25 -6.96 5.35
CA ALA A 118 -8.11 -7.82 5.12
C ALA A 118 -7.12 -7.75 6.29
N PRO A 119 -6.32 -8.80 6.55
CA PRO A 119 -5.44 -8.83 7.72
C PRO A 119 -4.43 -7.66 7.80
N TRP A 120 -3.98 -7.13 6.65
CA TRP A 120 -3.10 -5.95 6.62
C TRP A 120 -3.82 -4.61 6.91
N GLN A 121 -5.15 -4.57 6.79
CA GLN A 121 -5.96 -3.40 7.15
C GLN A 121 -6.21 -3.32 8.67
N GLN A 122 -5.98 -4.41 9.42
CA GLN A 122 -6.21 -4.48 10.87
C GLN A 122 -4.94 -4.12 11.65
N ALA A 123 -4.88 -2.91 12.21
CA ALA A 123 -3.74 -2.44 13.01
C ALA A 123 -3.69 -3.04 14.43
N ASP A 124 -4.82 -3.49 14.95
CA ASP A 124 -4.97 -4.08 16.30
C ASP A 124 -4.84 -5.61 16.31
N SER A 125 -4.80 -6.24 15.14
CA SER A 125 -4.75 -7.69 14.98
C SER A 125 -3.60 -8.10 14.06
N MET A 126 -2.48 -8.49 14.66
CA MET A 126 -1.33 -9.02 13.92
C MET A 126 -1.58 -10.48 13.51
N PRO A 127 -1.47 -10.82 12.20
CA PRO A 127 -1.66 -12.19 11.74
C PRO A 127 -0.65 -13.16 12.35
N VAL A 128 -1.11 -14.40 12.60
CA VAL A 128 -0.26 -15.45 13.18
C VAL A 128 0.90 -15.80 12.25
N GLU A 129 0.68 -15.80 10.93
CA GLU A 129 1.70 -16.10 9.94
C GLU A 129 2.85 -15.07 9.95
N VAL A 130 2.53 -13.80 10.22
CA VAL A 130 3.54 -12.74 10.39
C VAL A 130 4.32 -12.95 11.67
N THR A 131 3.62 -13.29 12.76
CA THR A 131 4.22 -13.57 14.06
C THR A 131 5.18 -14.76 13.98
N ASP A 132 4.73 -15.88 13.42
CA ASP A 132 5.50 -17.11 13.25
C ASP A 132 6.71 -16.87 12.35
N ALA A 133 6.53 -16.12 11.25
CA ALA A 133 7.61 -15.80 10.33
C ALA A 133 8.68 -14.89 10.95
N ALA A 134 8.29 -13.95 11.81
CA ALA A 134 9.21 -13.11 12.57
C ALA A 134 9.98 -13.93 13.60
N GLN A 135 9.29 -14.78 14.38
CA GLN A 135 9.89 -15.66 15.39
C GLN A 135 10.89 -16.64 14.76
N ALA A 136 10.53 -17.28 13.64
CA ALA A 136 11.40 -18.20 12.92
C ALA A 136 12.70 -17.56 12.42
N ARG A 137 12.75 -16.22 12.33
CA ARG A 137 13.91 -15.43 11.90
C ARG A 137 14.60 -14.70 13.05
N GLY A 138 14.14 -14.87 14.29
CA GLY A 138 14.66 -14.13 15.45
C GLY A 138 14.37 -12.63 15.41
N VAL A 139 13.39 -12.19 14.61
CA VAL A 139 12.96 -10.79 14.53
C VAL A 139 11.95 -10.51 15.63
N ARG A 140 12.20 -9.48 16.44
CA ARG A 140 11.24 -9.01 17.45
C ARG A 140 10.24 -8.04 16.81
N LEU A 141 9.02 -8.51 16.58
CA LEU A 141 7.88 -7.70 16.17
C LEU A 141 6.79 -7.77 17.24
N THR A 142 6.52 -6.63 17.89
CA THR A 142 5.48 -6.50 18.91
C THR A 142 4.16 -5.99 18.33
N ALA A 143 3.05 -6.21 19.05
CA ALA A 143 1.74 -5.67 18.64
C ALA A 143 1.73 -4.13 18.53
N ALA A 144 2.48 -3.43 19.39
CA ALA A 144 2.64 -1.97 19.30
C ALA A 144 3.37 -1.56 18.01
N GLN A 145 4.47 -2.25 17.68
CA GLN A 145 5.17 -2.01 16.41
C GLN A 145 4.27 -2.29 15.20
N TRP A 146 3.51 -3.40 15.23
CA TRP A 146 2.54 -3.72 14.17
C TRP A 146 1.47 -2.63 13.97
N ALA A 147 0.93 -2.11 15.06
CA ALA A 147 -0.06 -1.03 15.03
C ALA A 147 0.53 0.27 14.46
N ASP A 148 1.81 0.54 14.73
CA ASP A 148 2.52 1.73 14.24
C ASP A 148 2.99 1.62 12.78
N LEU A 149 3.02 0.42 12.19
CA LEU A 149 3.35 0.22 10.77
C LEU A 149 2.34 0.95 9.86
N SER A 150 2.79 1.37 8.67
CA SER A 150 1.85 1.80 7.65
C SER A 150 1.03 0.61 7.13
N GLU A 151 -0.12 0.88 6.49
CA GLU A 151 -0.89 -0.20 5.87
C GLU A 151 -0.11 -0.89 4.75
N LEU A 152 0.76 -0.18 4.03
CA LEU A 152 1.62 -0.77 3.00
C LEU A 152 2.68 -1.70 3.60
N ASP A 153 3.26 -1.34 4.75
CA ASP A 153 4.22 -2.20 5.45
C ASP A 153 3.52 -3.48 5.97
N ARG A 154 2.34 -3.35 6.56
CA ARG A 154 1.52 -4.51 6.94
C ARG A 154 1.17 -5.37 5.73
N PHE A 155 0.79 -4.75 4.61
CA PHE A 155 0.49 -5.45 3.36
C PHE A 155 1.72 -6.22 2.86
N CYS A 156 2.89 -5.58 2.85
CA CYS A 156 4.16 -6.19 2.49
C CYS A 156 4.43 -7.45 3.29
N LEU A 157 4.39 -7.38 4.62
CA LEU A 157 4.61 -8.53 5.49
C LEU A 157 3.56 -9.62 5.23
N CYS A 158 2.26 -9.28 5.21
CA CYS A 158 1.18 -10.23 4.92
C CYS A 158 1.31 -10.94 3.56
N LYS A 159 1.83 -10.25 2.54
CA LYS A 159 2.03 -10.85 1.22
C LYS A 159 3.25 -11.78 1.19
N LEU A 160 4.33 -11.44 1.88
CA LEU A 160 5.59 -12.18 1.83
C LEU A 160 5.61 -13.42 2.73
N VAL A 161 4.76 -13.50 3.76
CA VAL A 161 4.67 -14.66 4.66
C VAL A 161 3.81 -15.81 4.12
N ARG A 162 3.18 -15.63 2.95
CA ARG A 162 2.28 -16.67 2.40
C ARG A 162 3.04 -17.96 2.08
N PRO A 163 2.51 -19.13 2.50
CA PRO A 163 3.13 -20.42 2.20
C PRO A 163 3.31 -20.64 0.69
N GLY A 164 4.46 -21.19 0.28
CA GLY A 164 4.74 -21.55 -1.12
C GLY A 164 5.36 -20.45 -1.98
N HIS A 165 5.69 -19.29 -1.41
CA HIS A 165 6.54 -18.27 -2.05
C HIS A 165 7.99 -18.37 -1.58
N ASP A 166 8.92 -18.00 -2.46
CA ASP A 166 10.33 -17.87 -2.10
C ASP A 166 10.50 -16.73 -1.09
N HIS A 167 10.95 -17.08 0.12
CA HIS A 167 11.08 -16.15 1.25
C HIS A 167 12.33 -15.25 1.18
N HIS A 168 13.04 -15.20 0.05
CA HIS A 168 14.28 -14.43 -0.07
C HIS A 168 14.12 -12.95 0.35
N ASN A 169 12.97 -12.33 0.04
CA ASN A 169 12.71 -10.93 0.38
C ASN A 169 12.23 -10.71 1.82
N LEU A 170 11.79 -11.75 2.53
CA LEU A 170 11.11 -11.58 3.81
C LEU A 170 12.05 -11.06 4.92
N ALA A 171 13.31 -11.50 4.92
CA ALA A 171 14.30 -10.97 5.87
C ALA A 171 14.61 -9.48 5.60
N ALA A 172 14.77 -9.12 4.33
CA ALA A 172 15.00 -7.73 3.93
C ALA A 172 13.78 -6.85 4.24
N ALA A 173 12.57 -7.36 4.00
CA ALA A 173 11.33 -6.67 4.34
C ALA A 173 11.22 -6.37 5.83
N PHE A 174 11.46 -7.35 6.72
CA PHE A 174 11.48 -7.09 8.16
C PHE A 174 12.53 -6.03 8.55
N SER A 175 13.71 -6.07 7.94
CA SER A 175 14.75 -5.07 8.22
C SER A 175 14.36 -3.66 7.74
N GLU A 176 13.66 -3.55 6.62
CA GLU A 176 13.28 -2.27 6.02
C GLU A 176 12.07 -1.64 6.73
N VAL A 177 11.07 -2.44 7.12
CA VAL A 177 9.85 -1.92 7.76
C VAL A 177 9.99 -1.68 9.26
N LEU A 178 10.99 -2.29 9.92
CA LEU A 178 11.24 -2.14 11.36
C LEU A 178 12.50 -1.31 11.69
N GLY A 179 13.32 -0.99 10.68
CA GLY A 179 14.52 -0.16 10.81
C GLY A 179 14.23 1.33 10.68
#